data_AF-A0AA40FWB2-F1
#
_entry.id   AF-A0AA40FWB2-F1
#
_cell.length_a   1.000
_cell.length_b   1.000
_cell.length_c   1.000
_cell.angle_alpha   90.00
_cell.angle_beta   90.00
_cell.angle_gamma   90.00
#
_symmetry.space_group_name_H-M   'P 1'
#
loop_
_entity.id
_entity.type
_entity.pdbx_description
1 polymer ?
#
loop_
_entity_poly.entity_id
_entity_poly.type
_entity_poly.pdbx_seq_one_letter_code
_entity_poly.pdbx_strand_id
1 'polypeptide(L)'
;MVLQTRFIFLLLLPILFTTGFASPLDVAEDSSNVRSEKVSAKINKLFDMMLPSIHNFIQTHGLDPLKLQDLSEKLQGVIIHNRVLNLTNGWLQGLSDVRRANDIILSYQDKVITVDATLAFDVVDANYKYLLKDLLISKKGQVRGRIRNMQLRIIIELDMKNYKLAVPMAKIINVDKFNVIFEGNKDDPLMNAVAKAITDIFRTTIINIVNQEFSKEMKILVDEINKKIPRPDRLFDYSNVWHYV
;
A
#
# COMPACT_ATOMS: atom_id res chain seq x y z
N MET A 1 15.07 2.18 18.01
CA MET A 1 13.98 1.50 18.75
C MET A 1 12.93 2.46 19.35
N VAL A 2 13.27 3.70 19.73
CA VAL A 2 12.31 4.71 20.23
C VAL A 2 11.52 5.42 19.11
N LEU A 3 12.01 5.40 17.87
CA LEU A 3 11.41 6.07 16.71
C LEU A 3 10.16 5.35 16.16
N GLN A 4 10.12 4.01 16.23
CA GLN A 4 8.98 3.20 15.76
C GLN A 4 7.74 3.36 16.64
N THR A 5 7.90 3.54 17.96
CA THR A 5 6.77 3.78 18.88
C THR A 5 6.14 5.16 18.68
N ARG A 6 6.95 6.15 18.26
CA ARG A 6 6.47 7.52 17.95
C ARG A 6 5.63 7.57 16.68
N PHE A 7 5.93 6.74 15.69
CA PHE A 7 5.13 6.63 14.46
C PHE A 7 3.74 6.04 14.68
N ILE A 8 3.66 5.02 15.55
CA ILE A 8 2.41 4.33 15.89
C ILE A 8 1.48 5.25 16.70
N PHE A 9 2.06 6.04 17.60
CA PHE A 9 1.34 7.12 18.29
C PHE A 9 0.97 8.25 17.32
N LEU A 10 1.82 8.64 16.36
CA LEU A 10 1.51 9.72 15.41
C LEU A 10 0.45 9.36 14.35
N LEU A 11 0.32 8.08 13.94
CA LEU A 11 -0.72 7.64 13.00
C LEU A 11 -2.11 7.50 13.65
N LEU A 12 -2.21 7.29 14.97
CA LEU A 12 -3.48 6.98 15.66
C LEU A 12 -3.85 7.93 16.81
N LEU A 13 -2.90 8.55 17.52
CA LEU A 13 -3.23 9.44 18.65
C LEU A 13 -3.78 10.81 18.24
N PRO A 14 -3.28 11.53 17.20
CA PRO A 14 -3.89 12.81 16.84
C PRO A 14 -5.30 12.65 16.23
N ILE A 15 -5.65 11.44 15.77
CA ILE A 15 -7.00 11.09 15.28
C ILE A 15 -7.96 10.88 16.46
N LEU A 16 -7.49 10.34 17.59
CA LEU A 16 -8.30 10.13 18.80
C LEU A 16 -8.45 11.38 19.66
N PHE A 17 -7.55 12.36 19.55
CA PHE A 17 -7.55 13.58 20.40
C PHE A 17 -8.06 14.86 19.72
N THR A 18 -8.36 14.88 18.42
CA THR A 18 -8.91 16.07 17.74
C THR A 18 -10.42 16.05 17.53
N THR A 19 -11.11 14.98 17.91
CA THR A 19 -12.58 14.95 18.05
C THR A 19 -13.06 15.21 19.47
N GLY A 20 -12.13 15.40 20.42
CA GLY A 20 -12.44 16.04 21.69
C GLY A 20 -12.53 17.55 21.45
N PHE A 21 -13.73 18.10 21.62
CA PHE A 21 -14.04 19.55 21.59
C PHE A 21 -14.25 20.18 20.20
N ALA A 22 -15.39 19.84 19.58
CA ALA A 22 -16.21 20.86 18.93
C ALA A 22 -17.70 20.56 19.19
N SER A 23 -18.18 21.14 20.29
CA SER A 23 -19.58 21.34 20.71
C SER A 23 -20.31 20.17 21.39
N PRO A 24 -20.68 20.29 22.68
CA PRO A 24 -21.75 19.51 23.27
C PRO A 24 -23.06 20.10 22.74
N LEU A 25 -23.74 19.39 21.84
CA LEU A 25 -25.14 19.68 21.55
C LEU A 25 -25.97 18.80 22.47
N ASP A 26 -26.70 19.47 23.35
CA ASP A 26 -27.76 18.92 24.18
C ASP A 26 -28.60 17.91 23.39
N VAL A 27 -28.50 16.63 23.75
CA VAL A 27 -29.46 15.63 23.34
C VAL A 27 -30.10 15.10 24.61
N ALA A 28 -31.28 15.65 24.89
CA ALA A 28 -32.24 15.06 25.79
C ALA A 28 -32.49 13.60 25.38
N GLU A 29 -32.61 12.74 26.39
CA GLU A 29 -32.98 11.34 26.23
C GLU A 29 -34.24 11.21 25.38
N ASP A 30 -34.12 10.60 24.21
CA ASP A 30 -35.23 9.81 23.70
C ASP A 30 -34.73 8.50 23.09
N SER A 31 -35.37 7.43 23.56
CA SER A 31 -34.94 6.06 23.43
C SER A 31 -35.77 5.38 22.35
N SER A 32 -35.38 5.52 21.08
CA SER A 32 -35.83 4.58 20.06
C SER A 32 -34.89 4.54 18.84
N ASN A 33 -34.39 3.34 18.57
CA ASN A 33 -33.85 2.88 17.28
C ASN A 33 -32.71 3.73 16.67
N VAL A 34 -31.61 3.88 17.42
CA VAL A 34 -30.38 4.49 16.89
C VAL A 34 -29.73 3.52 15.89
N ARG A 35 -30.11 3.62 14.61
CA ARG A 35 -29.17 3.27 13.53
C ARG A 35 -27.93 4.10 13.79
N SER A 36 -26.76 3.46 13.94
CA SER A 36 -25.50 4.19 14.10
C SER A 36 -25.34 5.15 12.93
N GLU A 37 -25.61 6.44 13.16
CA GLU A 37 -25.45 7.45 12.12
C GLU A 37 -23.97 7.53 11.78
N LYS A 38 -23.66 7.47 10.48
CA LYS A 38 -22.27 7.53 10.01
C LYS A 38 -21.78 8.97 10.17
N VAL A 39 -20.84 9.18 11.08
CA VAL A 39 -20.15 10.46 11.21
C VAL A 39 -18.88 10.42 10.35
N SER A 40 -18.57 11.52 9.65
CA SER A 40 -17.36 11.60 8.83
C SER A 40 -16.73 12.98 8.83
N ALA A 41 -15.41 13.03 8.67
CA ALA A 41 -14.63 14.25 8.64
C ALA A 41 -13.48 14.14 7.62
N LYS A 42 -13.10 15.27 7.03
CA LYS A 42 -11.91 15.38 6.18
C LYS A 42 -10.69 15.60 7.05
N ILE A 43 -9.70 14.73 6.96
CA ILE A 43 -8.48 14.77 7.79
C ILE A 43 -7.22 15.17 6.99
N ASN A 44 -7.39 15.92 5.91
CA ASN A 44 -6.30 16.30 5.00
C ASN A 44 -5.10 16.92 5.70
N LYS A 45 -5.30 17.95 6.54
CA LYS A 45 -4.20 18.63 7.24
C LYS A 45 -3.42 17.66 8.13
N LEU A 46 -4.12 16.76 8.81
CA LEU A 46 -3.51 15.76 9.66
C LEU A 46 -2.67 14.79 8.83
N PHE A 47 -3.19 14.30 7.71
CA PHE A 47 -2.44 13.46 6.80
C PHE A 47 -1.22 14.17 6.20
N ASP A 48 -1.37 15.43 5.77
CA ASP A 48 -0.30 16.20 5.16
C ASP A 48 0.85 16.43 6.17
N MET A 49 0.55 16.62 7.47
CA MET A 49 1.56 16.66 8.55
C MET A 49 2.27 15.31 8.76
N MET A 50 1.63 14.20 8.39
CA MET A 50 2.16 12.84 8.53
C MET A 50 2.96 12.38 7.32
N LEU A 51 2.92 13.09 6.18
CA LEU A 51 3.67 12.73 4.97
C LEU A 51 5.17 12.54 5.20
N PRO A 52 5.90 13.41 5.95
CA PRO A 52 7.33 13.20 6.22
C PRO A 52 7.58 11.88 6.96
N SER A 53 6.66 11.51 7.86
CA SER A 53 6.69 10.23 8.53
C SER A 53 6.48 9.10 7.51
N ILE A 54 5.41 9.13 6.72
CA ILE A 54 5.13 8.09 5.71
C ILE A 54 6.34 7.91 4.77
N HIS A 55 6.96 9.00 4.32
CA HIS A 55 8.18 8.98 3.51
C HIS A 55 9.32 8.21 4.18
N ASN A 56 9.65 8.55 5.44
CA ASN A 56 10.68 7.86 6.19
C ASN A 56 10.34 6.37 6.42
N PHE A 57 9.06 6.04 6.60
CA PHE A 57 8.62 4.64 6.71
C PHE A 57 8.91 3.86 5.43
N ILE A 58 8.53 4.40 4.27
CA ILE A 58 8.76 3.78 2.94
C ILE A 58 10.26 3.51 2.72
N GLN A 59 11.12 4.47 3.05
CA GLN A 59 12.57 4.31 2.91
C GLN A 59 13.16 3.27 3.87
N THR A 60 12.80 3.35 5.16
CA THR A 60 13.39 2.50 6.20
C THR A 60 12.97 1.04 6.11
N HIS A 61 11.82 0.75 5.50
CA HIS A 61 11.32 -0.62 5.30
C HIS A 61 11.65 -1.18 3.90
N GLY A 62 12.48 -0.49 3.11
CA GLY A 62 12.89 -0.98 1.79
C GLY A 62 11.75 -1.05 0.78
N LEU A 63 10.71 -0.22 0.95
CA LEU A 63 9.65 -0.02 -0.04
C LEU A 63 10.11 0.93 -1.15
N ASP A 64 11.23 1.61 -0.98
CA ASP A 64 11.83 2.44 -2.03
C ASP A 64 13.36 2.49 -1.90
N PRO A 65 14.13 1.78 -2.75
CA PRO A 65 13.65 0.93 -3.83
C PRO A 65 13.07 -0.40 -3.32
N LEU A 66 11.85 -0.75 -3.76
CA LEU A 66 11.20 -2.03 -3.51
C LEU A 66 11.79 -3.11 -4.41
N LYS A 67 12.30 -4.19 -3.81
CA LYS A 67 12.75 -5.37 -4.57
C LYS A 67 11.55 -6.10 -5.17
N LEU A 68 11.61 -6.43 -6.46
CA LEU A 68 10.60 -7.21 -7.15
C LEU A 68 11.08 -8.65 -7.34
N GLN A 69 10.13 -9.59 -7.38
CA GLN A 69 10.43 -11.00 -7.64
C GLN A 69 10.93 -11.23 -9.07
N ASP A 70 11.76 -12.26 -9.25
CA ASP A 70 12.21 -12.71 -10.57
C ASP A 70 11.05 -13.39 -11.32
N LEU A 71 10.99 -13.21 -12.64
CA LEU A 71 9.92 -13.70 -13.50
C LEU A 71 10.48 -14.49 -14.68
N SER A 72 9.76 -15.51 -15.11
CA SER A 72 10.11 -16.30 -16.31
C SER A 72 8.85 -16.54 -17.12
N GLU A 73 8.85 -16.07 -18.36
CA GLU A 73 7.69 -16.12 -19.25
C GLU A 73 8.04 -16.81 -20.55
N LYS A 74 7.15 -17.70 -20.98
CA LYS A 74 7.26 -18.35 -22.29
C LYS A 74 6.62 -17.45 -23.34
N LEU A 75 7.40 -17.04 -24.33
CA LEU A 75 6.93 -16.19 -25.40
C LEU A 75 6.35 -17.05 -26.52
N GLN A 76 5.15 -16.72 -26.99
CA GLN A 76 4.58 -17.35 -28.18
C GLN A 76 5.37 -16.94 -29.43
N GLY A 77 5.73 -17.92 -30.25
CA GLY A 77 6.41 -17.74 -31.53
C GLY A 77 5.56 -18.22 -32.69
N VAL A 78 5.81 -17.68 -33.89
CA VAL A 78 5.19 -18.13 -35.17
C VAL A 78 5.59 -19.58 -35.50
N ILE A 79 6.72 -20.03 -34.96
CA ILE A 79 7.23 -21.40 -35.08
C ILE A 79 7.28 -22.00 -33.67
N ILE A 80 6.95 -23.30 -33.54
CA ILE A 80 6.88 -24.04 -32.28
C ILE A 80 8.30 -24.20 -31.68
N HIS A 81 8.80 -23.17 -31.02
CA HIS A 81 10.09 -23.20 -30.31
C HIS A 81 9.96 -22.61 -28.91
N ASN A 82 10.75 -23.14 -27.96
CA ASN A 82 10.79 -22.68 -26.56
C ASN A 82 11.52 -21.34 -26.44
N ARG A 83 10.82 -20.25 -26.72
CA ARG A 83 11.32 -18.90 -26.43
C ARG A 83 10.99 -18.53 -24.98
N VAL A 84 12.01 -18.19 -24.21
CA VAL A 84 11.86 -17.87 -22.78
C VAL A 84 12.46 -16.50 -22.50
N LEU A 85 11.69 -15.64 -21.85
CA LEU A 85 12.12 -14.37 -21.31
C LEU A 85 12.26 -14.49 -19.80
N ASN A 86 13.46 -14.27 -19.29
CA ASN A 86 13.71 -14.20 -17.86
C ASN A 86 13.95 -12.74 -17.45
N LEU A 87 13.26 -12.29 -16.42
CA LEU A 87 13.44 -10.98 -15.80
C LEU A 87 13.99 -11.20 -14.40
N THR A 88 15.20 -10.68 -14.13
CA THR A 88 15.87 -10.88 -12.85
C THR A 88 16.34 -9.58 -12.23
N ASN A 89 16.54 -9.61 -10.91
CA ASN A 89 17.01 -8.47 -10.13
C ASN A 89 16.11 -7.24 -10.30
N GLY A 90 14.80 -7.47 -10.25
CA GLY A 90 13.81 -6.43 -10.39
C GLY A 90 13.80 -5.48 -9.19
N TRP A 91 13.60 -4.19 -9.45
CA TRP A 91 13.33 -3.21 -8.40
C TRP A 91 12.41 -2.11 -8.91
N LEU A 92 11.70 -1.49 -7.97
CA LEU A 92 10.76 -0.40 -8.20
C LEU A 92 11.14 0.77 -7.30
N GLN A 93 11.17 1.98 -7.85
CA GLN A 93 11.57 3.19 -7.15
C GLN A 93 10.57 4.33 -7.39
N GLY A 94 10.49 5.27 -6.44
CA GLY A 94 9.61 6.44 -6.52
C GLY A 94 8.36 6.32 -5.66
N LEU A 95 8.27 5.29 -4.81
CA LEU A 95 7.19 5.22 -3.80
C LEU A 95 7.36 6.26 -2.69
N SER A 96 8.56 6.78 -2.49
CA SER A 96 8.83 7.84 -1.50
C SER A 96 8.23 9.18 -1.88
N ASP A 97 7.92 9.41 -3.16
CA ASP A 97 7.24 10.62 -3.67
C ASP A 97 5.72 10.55 -3.48
N VAL A 98 5.29 9.84 -2.44
CA VAL A 98 3.89 9.68 -2.06
C VAL A 98 3.28 11.03 -1.71
N ARG A 99 2.12 11.30 -2.29
CA ARG A 99 1.30 12.45 -1.95
C ARG A 99 -0.17 12.06 -1.87
N ARG A 100 -0.98 12.96 -1.32
CA ARG A 100 -2.42 12.81 -1.34
C ARG A 100 -2.97 13.07 -2.74
N ALA A 101 -3.88 12.22 -3.22
CA ALA A 101 -4.56 12.39 -4.50
C ALA A 101 -5.88 13.16 -4.35
N ASN A 102 -6.66 12.83 -3.31
CA ASN A 102 -8.00 13.37 -3.05
C ASN A 102 -8.18 13.69 -1.56
N ASP A 103 -9.37 14.12 -1.13
CA ASP A 103 -9.67 14.23 0.29
C ASP A 103 -9.53 12.87 0.99
N ILE A 104 -8.95 12.88 2.19
CA ILE A 104 -8.88 11.70 3.05
C ILE A 104 -9.99 11.78 4.07
N ILE A 105 -10.81 10.74 4.09
CA ILE A 105 -12.03 10.70 4.87
C ILE A 105 -11.82 9.77 6.06
N LEU A 106 -12.01 10.33 7.25
CA LEU A 106 -12.21 9.56 8.48
C LEU A 106 -13.71 9.39 8.67
N SER A 107 -14.15 8.18 8.96
CA SER A 107 -15.55 7.93 9.32
C SER A 107 -15.67 7.00 10.51
N TYR A 108 -16.75 7.15 11.25
CA TYR A 108 -17.11 6.29 12.37
C TYR A 108 -18.53 5.77 12.16
N GLN A 109 -18.68 4.45 12.17
CA GLN A 109 -19.96 3.77 12.05
C GLN A 109 -19.87 2.41 12.73
N ASP A 110 -20.90 2.01 13.47
CA ASP A 110 -21.03 0.67 14.06
C ASP A 110 -19.82 0.22 14.91
N LYS A 111 -19.20 1.18 15.61
CA LYS A 111 -17.97 0.99 16.41
C LYS A 111 -16.72 0.66 15.57
N VAL A 112 -16.69 1.05 14.30
CA VAL A 112 -15.53 0.95 13.43
C VAL A 112 -15.11 2.34 13.02
N ILE A 113 -13.84 2.68 13.24
CA ILE A 113 -13.22 3.87 12.66
C ILE A 113 -12.58 3.46 11.33
N THR A 114 -12.95 4.11 10.24
CA THR A 114 -12.43 3.85 8.89
C THR A 114 -11.71 5.08 8.36
N VAL A 115 -10.48 4.90 7.90
CA VAL A 115 -9.74 5.88 7.10
C VAL A 115 -9.73 5.42 5.65
N ASP A 116 -10.28 6.23 4.76
CA ASP A 116 -10.24 6.03 3.31
C ASP A 116 -9.33 7.08 2.67
N ALA A 117 -8.20 6.62 2.14
CA ALA A 117 -7.17 7.46 1.55
C ALA A 117 -6.89 7.04 0.11
N THR A 118 -6.83 8.03 -0.78
CA THR A 118 -6.26 7.85 -2.12
C THR A 118 -4.94 8.59 -2.19
N LEU A 119 -3.87 7.84 -2.43
CA LEU A 119 -2.50 8.32 -2.58
C LEU A 119 -2.13 8.36 -4.06
N ALA A 120 -1.26 9.29 -4.42
CA ALA A 120 -0.74 9.44 -5.76
C ALA A 120 0.80 9.41 -5.76
N PHE A 121 1.35 8.92 -6.86
CA PHE A 121 2.77 8.90 -7.16
C PHE A 121 2.95 9.42 -8.58
N ASP A 122 3.76 10.47 -8.75
CA ASP A 122 3.90 11.14 -10.04
C ASP A 122 4.68 10.28 -11.03
N VAL A 123 5.78 9.69 -10.56
CA VAL A 123 6.64 8.80 -11.35
C VAL A 123 7.07 7.63 -10.49
N VAL A 124 6.83 6.42 -10.99
CA VAL A 124 7.34 5.18 -10.42
C VAL A 124 8.11 4.44 -11.49
N ASP A 125 9.40 4.20 -11.24
CA ASP A 125 10.30 3.54 -12.18
C ASP A 125 10.50 2.08 -11.76
N ALA A 126 10.29 1.16 -12.68
CA ALA A 126 10.51 -0.26 -12.50
C ALA A 126 11.64 -0.72 -13.43
N ASN A 127 12.63 -1.41 -12.89
CA ASN A 127 13.81 -1.83 -13.63
C ASN A 127 14.02 -3.33 -13.48
N TYR A 128 14.40 -3.98 -14.58
CA TYR A 128 14.76 -5.39 -14.60
C TYR A 128 15.95 -5.62 -15.52
N LYS A 129 16.76 -6.63 -15.20
CA LYS A 129 17.66 -7.26 -16.18
C LYS A 129 16.86 -8.30 -16.94
N TYR A 130 16.97 -8.32 -18.26
CA TYR A 130 16.32 -9.36 -19.07
C TYR A 130 17.34 -10.31 -19.69
N LEU A 131 16.94 -11.56 -19.82
CA LEU A 131 17.63 -12.60 -20.59
C LEU A 131 16.60 -13.32 -21.46
N LEU A 132 16.64 -13.03 -22.75
CA LEU A 132 15.86 -13.70 -23.77
C LEU A 132 16.68 -14.87 -24.32
N LYS A 133 16.13 -16.07 -24.20
CA LYS A 133 16.67 -17.28 -24.81
C LYS A 133 15.71 -17.72 -25.93
N ASP A 134 16.26 -17.81 -27.12
CA ASP A 134 15.68 -18.46 -28.29
C ASP A 134 16.72 -19.46 -28.83
N LEU A 135 16.31 -20.40 -29.69
CA LEU A 135 17.05 -21.63 -30.04
C LEU A 135 18.56 -21.41 -30.31
N LEU A 136 18.90 -20.37 -31.06
CA LEU A 136 20.28 -20.01 -31.43
C LEU A 136 20.70 -18.62 -30.93
N ILE A 137 19.81 -17.91 -30.24
CA ILE A 137 20.00 -16.50 -29.90
C ILE A 137 19.79 -16.31 -28.40
N SER A 138 20.81 -15.78 -27.75
CA SER A 138 20.74 -15.33 -26.36
C SER A 138 20.96 -13.83 -26.32
N LYS A 139 19.95 -13.07 -25.89
CA LYS A 139 20.03 -11.62 -25.73
C LYS A 139 19.85 -11.24 -24.29
N LYS A 140 20.73 -10.38 -23.81
CA LYS A 140 20.66 -9.79 -22.47
C LYS A 140 20.64 -8.28 -22.57
N GLY A 141 20.01 -7.64 -21.60
CA GLY A 141 19.99 -6.19 -21.51
C GLY A 141 19.20 -5.72 -20.29
N GLN A 142 18.76 -4.47 -20.34
CA GLN A 142 17.93 -3.88 -19.31
C GLN A 142 16.59 -3.43 -19.87
N VAL A 143 15.56 -3.58 -19.04
CA VAL A 143 14.23 -3.07 -19.29
C VAL A 143 13.93 -2.05 -18.22
N ARG A 144 13.52 -0.86 -18.66
CA ARG A 144 13.09 0.23 -17.79
C ARG A 144 11.63 0.53 -18.09
N GLY A 145 10.77 0.28 -17.12
CA GLY A 145 9.38 0.69 -17.12
C GLY A 145 9.23 1.99 -16.33
N ARG A 146 8.53 2.97 -16.90
CA ARG A 146 8.16 4.21 -16.22
C ARG A 146 6.64 4.31 -16.16
N ILE A 147 6.12 4.31 -14.94
CA ILE A 147 4.70 4.46 -14.60
C ILE A 147 4.49 5.92 -14.22
N ARG A 148 3.48 6.57 -14.80
CA ARG A 148 3.10 7.95 -14.46
C ARG A 148 1.71 8.03 -13.84
N ASN A 149 1.56 8.93 -12.88
CA ASN A 149 0.30 9.24 -12.20
C ASN A 149 -0.38 7.98 -11.64
N MET A 150 0.38 7.16 -10.92
CA MET A 150 -0.16 5.99 -10.23
C MET A 150 -1.01 6.45 -9.04
N GLN A 151 -2.19 5.87 -8.86
CA GLN A 151 -3.00 6.09 -7.66
C GLN A 151 -3.26 4.80 -6.91
N LEU A 152 -3.04 4.84 -5.60
CA LEU A 152 -3.22 3.74 -4.66
C LEU A 152 -4.34 4.12 -3.70
N ARG A 153 -5.38 3.29 -3.58
CA ARG A 153 -6.40 3.46 -2.55
C ARG A 153 -6.12 2.52 -1.38
N ILE A 154 -6.14 3.10 -0.19
CA ILE A 154 -5.94 2.41 1.08
C ILE A 154 -7.15 2.66 1.96
N ILE A 155 -7.72 1.58 2.50
CA ILE A 155 -8.73 1.62 3.54
C ILE A 155 -8.13 0.96 4.78
N ILE A 156 -8.14 1.68 5.89
CA ILE A 156 -7.69 1.20 7.20
C ILE A 156 -8.90 1.23 8.14
N GLU A 157 -9.12 0.16 8.87
CA GLU A 157 -10.21 0.03 9.83
C GLU A 157 -9.66 -0.26 11.22
N LEU A 158 -10.21 0.41 12.23
CA LEU A 158 -10.01 0.11 13.64
C LEU A 158 -11.35 -0.35 14.22
N ASP A 159 -11.44 -1.62 14.56
CA ASP A 159 -12.56 -2.17 15.33
C ASP A 159 -12.42 -1.71 16.78
N MET A 160 -13.31 -0.83 17.23
CA MET A 160 -13.30 -0.27 18.59
C MET A 160 -13.81 -1.27 19.63
N LYS A 161 -14.41 -2.40 19.24
CA LYS A 161 -14.80 -3.47 20.18
C LYS A 161 -13.58 -4.29 20.59
N ASN A 162 -12.76 -4.65 19.60
CA ASN A 162 -11.60 -5.53 19.78
C ASN A 162 -10.27 -4.78 19.87
N TYR A 163 -10.29 -3.46 19.60
CA TYR A 163 -9.12 -2.62 19.40
C TYR A 163 -8.14 -3.23 18.40
N LYS A 164 -8.67 -3.77 17.29
CA LYS A 164 -7.88 -4.41 16.23
C LYS A 164 -7.88 -3.56 14.98
N LEU A 165 -6.70 -3.36 14.43
CA LEU A 165 -6.50 -2.75 13.13
C LEU A 165 -6.62 -3.79 12.03
N ALA A 166 -7.18 -3.36 10.91
CA ALA A 166 -7.23 -4.09 9.66
C ALA A 166 -6.95 -3.14 8.49
N VAL A 167 -6.44 -3.70 7.40
CA VAL A 167 -6.26 -2.98 6.13
C VAL A 167 -7.06 -3.76 5.08
N PRO A 168 -8.38 -3.58 5.02
CA PRO A 168 -9.24 -4.32 4.10
C PRO A 168 -8.92 -4.02 2.62
N MET A 169 -8.30 -2.88 2.34
CA MET A 169 -7.97 -2.49 0.98
C MET A 169 -6.63 -1.76 0.92
N ALA A 170 -5.76 -2.25 0.05
CA ALA A 170 -4.56 -1.54 -0.38
C ALA A 170 -4.28 -1.96 -1.82
N LYS A 171 -4.77 -1.17 -2.79
CA LYS A 171 -4.65 -1.53 -4.21
C LYS A 171 -4.47 -0.33 -5.13
N ILE A 172 -3.67 -0.50 -6.16
CA ILE A 172 -3.58 0.46 -7.26
C ILE A 172 -4.97 0.53 -7.93
N ILE A 173 -5.52 1.75 -8.03
CA ILE A 173 -6.83 2.02 -8.63
C ILE A 173 -6.72 2.74 -9.98
N ASN A 174 -5.61 3.42 -10.25
CA ASN A 174 -5.38 4.11 -11.52
C ASN A 174 -3.89 4.13 -11.91
N VAL A 175 -3.63 4.07 -13.21
CA VAL A 175 -2.32 4.28 -13.84
C VAL A 175 -2.57 4.93 -15.20
N ASP A 176 -2.02 6.12 -15.44
CA ASP A 176 -2.30 6.86 -16.68
C ASP A 176 -1.48 6.33 -17.86
N LYS A 177 -0.15 6.37 -17.73
CA LYS A 177 0.77 6.02 -18.80
C LYS A 177 1.86 5.11 -18.30
N PHE A 178 2.12 4.08 -19.09
CA PHE A 178 3.17 3.13 -18.85
C PHE A 178 4.09 3.06 -20.07
N ASN A 179 5.33 3.47 -19.90
CA ASN A 179 6.34 3.48 -20.96
C ASN A 179 7.41 2.45 -20.65
N VAL A 180 7.71 1.57 -21.61
CA VAL A 180 8.81 0.61 -21.52
C VAL A 180 9.92 1.03 -22.47
N ILE A 181 11.14 1.11 -21.97
CA ILE A 181 12.34 1.36 -22.77
C ILE A 181 13.24 0.13 -22.67
N PHE A 182 13.68 -0.32 -23.84
CA PHE A 182 14.67 -1.39 -24.00
C PHE A 182 16.04 -0.78 -24.21
N GLU A 183 16.97 -1.14 -23.32
CA GLU A 183 18.37 -0.79 -23.48
C GLU A 183 19.13 -2.02 -23.99
N GLY A 184 19.55 -1.92 -25.25
CA GLY A 184 20.26 -2.96 -26.00
C GLY A 184 19.47 -3.48 -27.21
N ASN A 185 20.15 -3.65 -28.36
CA ASN A 185 19.68 -4.35 -29.58
C ASN A 185 18.35 -3.84 -30.19
N LYS A 186 18.34 -2.61 -30.73
CA LYS A 186 17.14 -1.93 -31.25
C LYS A 186 16.61 -2.44 -32.61
N ASP A 187 17.39 -3.21 -33.36
CA ASP A 187 17.12 -3.50 -34.78
C ASP A 187 16.63 -4.94 -35.06
N ASP A 188 16.00 -5.62 -34.10
CA ASP A 188 15.56 -7.01 -34.26
C ASP A 188 14.01 -7.12 -34.33
N PRO A 189 13.45 -7.74 -35.39
CA PRO A 189 12.02 -8.12 -35.46
C PRO A 189 11.49 -8.86 -34.23
N LEU A 190 12.35 -9.57 -33.51
CA LEU A 190 12.06 -10.25 -32.25
C LEU A 190 11.61 -9.29 -31.14
N MET A 191 12.01 -8.02 -31.21
CA MET A 191 11.73 -7.01 -30.19
C MET A 191 10.26 -6.66 -30.08
N ASN A 192 9.45 -6.80 -31.13
CA ASN A 192 8.02 -6.53 -31.04
C ASN A 192 7.30 -7.55 -30.14
N ALA A 193 7.61 -8.84 -30.27
CA ALA A 193 7.03 -9.88 -29.42
C ALA A 193 7.50 -9.76 -27.96
N VAL A 194 8.78 -9.41 -27.77
CA VAL A 194 9.38 -9.18 -26.45
C VAL A 194 8.79 -7.93 -25.79
N ALA A 195 8.63 -6.84 -26.54
CA ALA A 195 8.02 -5.60 -26.08
C ALA A 195 6.57 -5.80 -25.67
N LYS A 196 5.79 -6.56 -26.45
CA LYS A 196 4.41 -6.91 -26.10
C LYS A 196 4.35 -7.72 -24.80
N ALA A 197 5.10 -8.82 -24.72
CA ALA A 197 5.10 -9.66 -23.53
C ALA A 197 5.55 -8.90 -22.27
N ILE A 198 6.58 -8.06 -22.38
CA ILE A 198 7.03 -7.22 -21.27
C ILE A 198 5.99 -6.16 -20.92
N THR A 199 5.31 -5.56 -21.89
CA THR A 199 4.23 -4.62 -21.60
C THR A 199 3.10 -5.31 -20.84
N ASP A 200 2.75 -6.54 -21.23
CA ASP A 200 1.72 -7.35 -20.57
C ASP A 200 2.15 -7.77 -19.14
N ILE A 201 3.41 -8.21 -18.98
CA ILE A 201 4.04 -8.51 -17.69
C ILE A 201 4.05 -7.26 -16.80
N PHE A 202 4.50 -6.12 -17.31
CA PHE A 202 4.58 -4.92 -16.47
C PHE A 202 3.18 -4.40 -16.10
N ARG A 203 2.22 -4.43 -17.03
CA ARG A 203 0.84 -4.00 -16.74
C ARG A 203 0.17 -4.89 -15.70
N THR A 204 0.35 -6.21 -15.78
CA THR A 204 -0.40 -7.15 -14.94
C THR A 204 0.39 -7.56 -13.71
N THR A 205 1.66 -7.92 -13.91
CA THR A 205 2.52 -8.51 -12.89
C THR A 205 3.11 -7.45 -11.96
N ILE A 206 3.53 -6.27 -12.43
CA ILE A 206 4.06 -5.24 -11.51
C ILE A 206 2.96 -4.64 -10.66
N ILE A 207 1.78 -4.37 -11.21
CA ILE A 207 0.63 -3.94 -10.39
C ILE A 207 0.35 -4.97 -9.29
N ASN A 208 0.34 -6.27 -9.63
CA ASN A 208 0.11 -7.33 -8.67
C ASN A 208 1.25 -7.45 -7.64
N ILE A 209 2.52 -7.38 -8.06
CA ILE A 209 3.67 -7.44 -7.15
C ILE A 209 3.66 -6.24 -6.19
N VAL A 210 3.40 -5.03 -6.68
CA VAL A 210 3.32 -3.83 -5.82
C VAL A 210 2.17 -3.98 -4.83
N ASN A 211 0.99 -4.42 -5.28
CA ASN A 211 -0.14 -4.67 -4.37
C ASN A 211 0.21 -5.75 -3.32
N GLN A 212 0.90 -6.83 -3.71
CA GLN A 212 1.28 -7.93 -2.82
C GLN A 212 2.33 -7.52 -1.79
N GLU A 213 3.45 -6.94 -2.23
CA GLU A 213 4.52 -6.52 -1.31
C GLU A 213 4.03 -5.40 -0.39
N PHE A 214 3.27 -4.42 -0.90
CA PHE A 214 2.70 -3.37 -0.06
C PHE A 214 1.70 -3.95 0.96
N SER A 215 0.82 -4.87 0.54
CA SER A 215 -0.12 -5.54 1.46
C SER A 215 0.60 -6.36 2.52
N LYS A 216 1.70 -7.02 2.15
CA LYS A 216 2.53 -7.82 3.06
C LYS A 216 3.21 -6.95 4.11
N GLU A 217 3.85 -5.86 3.72
CA GLU A 217 4.48 -4.93 4.67
C GLU A 217 3.43 -4.26 5.58
N MET A 218 2.28 -3.87 5.03
CA MET A 218 1.17 -3.34 5.84
C MET A 218 0.62 -4.39 6.83
N LYS A 219 0.53 -5.65 6.41
CA LYS A 219 0.10 -6.75 7.29
C LYS A 219 1.09 -6.98 8.43
N ILE A 220 2.39 -7.00 8.15
CA ILE A 220 3.43 -7.13 9.17
C ILE A 220 3.28 -6.01 10.20
N LEU A 221 3.12 -4.76 9.75
CA LEU A 221 2.92 -3.60 10.62
C LEU A 221 1.65 -3.74 11.47
N VAL A 222 0.52 -4.09 10.86
CA VAL A 222 -0.76 -4.27 11.55
C VAL A 222 -0.66 -5.38 12.59
N ASP A 223 -0.01 -6.50 12.26
CA ASP A 223 0.18 -7.63 13.17
C ASP A 223 1.08 -7.24 14.36
N GLU A 224 2.14 -6.45 14.12
CA GLU A 224 2.97 -5.90 15.19
C GLU A 224 2.20 -4.95 16.12
N ILE A 225 1.34 -4.09 15.57
CA ILE A 225 0.50 -3.20 16.37
C ILE A 225 -0.52 -4.01 17.16
N ASN A 226 -1.21 -4.93 16.50
CA ASN A 226 -2.23 -5.77 17.12
C ASN A 226 -1.66 -6.67 18.22
N LYS A 227 -0.38 -7.03 18.19
CA LYS A 227 0.32 -7.74 19.29
C LYS A 227 0.55 -6.87 20.52
N LYS A 228 0.71 -5.56 20.35
CA LYS A 228 0.96 -4.61 21.44
C LYS A 228 -0.32 -4.13 22.12
N ILE A 229 -1.47 -4.25 21.45
CA ILE A 229 -2.77 -3.92 22.03
C ILE A 229 -3.25 -5.11 22.88
N PRO A 230 -3.39 -4.96 24.21
CA PRO A 230 -3.92 -6.01 25.06
C PRO A 230 -5.35 -6.35 24.66
N ARG A 231 -5.73 -7.62 24.76
CA ARG A 231 -7.11 -8.05 24.50
C ARG A 231 -8.06 -7.28 25.43
N PRO A 232 -9.23 -6.80 24.95
CA PRO A 232 -10.19 -6.01 25.75
C PRO A 232 -10.52 -6.67 27.10
N ASP A 233 -10.55 -8.01 27.11
CA ASP A 233 -10.92 -8.86 28.25
C ASP A 233 -9.98 -8.73 29.47
N ARG A 234 -8.87 -7.98 29.36
CA ARG A 234 -7.91 -7.76 30.47
C ARG A 234 -7.93 -6.36 31.06
N LEU A 235 -8.73 -5.42 30.53
CA LEU A 235 -8.75 -4.04 31.01
C LEU A 235 -9.73 -3.80 32.17
N PHE A 236 -10.62 -4.76 32.45
CA PHE A 236 -11.65 -4.66 33.48
C PHE A 236 -11.71 -5.88 34.41
N ASP A 237 -10.55 -6.43 34.79
CA ASP A 237 -10.52 -7.34 35.94
C ASP A 237 -10.51 -6.53 37.25
N TYR A 238 -11.67 -5.98 37.61
CA TYR A 238 -11.91 -5.34 38.89
C TYR A 238 -12.05 -6.33 40.06
N SER A 239 -11.71 -7.62 39.87
CA SER A 239 -11.88 -8.63 40.93
C SER A 239 -10.92 -8.47 42.13
N ASN A 240 -9.91 -7.59 42.05
CA ASN A 240 -8.89 -7.44 43.10
C ASN A 240 -8.91 -6.09 43.85
N VAL A 241 -9.92 -5.23 43.71
CA VAL A 241 -9.95 -3.93 44.40
C VAL A 241 -10.60 -3.98 45.80
N TRP A 242 -11.25 -5.08 46.19
CA TRP A 242 -11.94 -5.20 47.47
C TRP A 242 -11.13 -5.85 48.61
N HIS A 243 -9.80 -5.77 48.60
CA HIS A 243 -8.97 -6.26 49.73
C HIS A 243 -8.24 -5.16 50.52
N TYR A 244 -8.54 -3.88 50.24
CA TYR A 244 -7.97 -2.75 51.00
C TYR A 244 -8.98 -1.62 51.21
N VAL A 245 -10.19 -1.94 51.70
CA VAL A 245 -11.07 -0.99 52.42
C VAL A 245 -11.57 -1.65 53.69
#